data_AF-A0A496VLH1-F1
#
_entry.id   AF-A0A496VLH1-F1
#
_cell.length_a   1.000
_cell.length_b   1.000
_cell.length_c   1.000
_cell.angle_alpha   90.00
_cell.angle_beta   90.00
_cell.angle_gamma   90.00
#
_symmetry.space_group_name_H-M   'P 1'
#
loop_
_entity.id
_entity.type
_entity.pdbx_description
1 polymer ?
#
loop_
_entity_poly.entity_id
_entity_poly.type
_entity_poly.pdbx_seq_one_letter_code
_entity_poly.pdbx_strand_id
1 'polypeptide(L)' 'ALEWILDQYKEKKPRDQTIAEKFNTYRFADYKKPVIELLQRVCTISVETMTIIEEMP' A
#
# COMPACT_ATOMS: atom_id res chain seq x y z
N ALA A 1 -3.79 -5.98 -7.62
CA ALA A 1 -3.76 -4.64 -7.01
C ALA A 1 -3.24 -4.66 -5.56
N LEU A 2 -3.74 -5.56 -4.70
CA LEU A 2 -3.38 -5.59 -3.27
C LEU A 2 -1.91 -5.86 -2.98
N GLU A 3 -1.26 -6.77 -3.71
CA GLU A 3 0.17 -7.06 -3.52
C GLU A 3 1.07 -5.84 -3.77
N TRP A 4 0.70 -4.98 -4.71
CA TRP A 4 1.46 -3.76 -5.01
C TRP A 4 1.44 -2.79 -3.83
N ILE A 5 0.29 -2.63 -3.19
CA ILE A 5 0.15 -1.82 -1.98
C ILE A 5 1.05 -2.38 -0.88
N LEU A 6 0.99 -3.69 -0.65
CA LEU A 6 1.83 -4.33 0.37
C LEU A 6 3.33 -4.16 0.12
N ASP A 7 3.79 -4.19 -1.15
CA ASP A 7 5.19 -3.96 -1.49
C ASP A 7 5.65 -2.51 -1.27
N GLN A 8 4.74 -1.54 -1.48
CA GLN A 8 5.04 -0.12 -1.24
C GLN A 8 5.21 0.22 0.24
N TYR A 9 4.41 -0.39 1.12
CA TYR A 9 4.47 -0.12 2.56
C TYR A 9 5.49 -0.98 3.32
N LYS A 10 6.24 -1.85 2.63
CA LYS A 10 7.30 -2.66 3.23
C LYS A 10 8.44 -1.76 3.72
N GLU A 11 8.89 -1.97 4.95
CA GLU A 11 10.01 -1.21 5.52
C GLU A 11 11.29 -1.46 4.71
N LYS A 12 11.68 -0.46 3.91
CA LYS A 12 12.93 -0.46 3.15
C LYS A 12 13.99 0.26 3.99
N LYS A 13 14.90 -0.50 4.59
CA LYS A 13 16.09 0.08 5.23
C LYS A 13 17.09 0.49 4.15
N PRO A 14 17.47 1.77 4.04
CA PRO A 14 18.56 2.18 3.17
C PRO A 14 19.83 1.44 3.59
N ARG A 15 20.57 0.85 2.64
CA ARG A 15 21.84 0.15 2.92
C ARG A 15 22.95 1.12 3.35
N ASP A 16 22.80 2.41 3.06
CA ASP A 16 23.77 3.46 3.38
C ASP A 16 23.60 4.00 4.82
N GLN A 17 24.69 3.93 5.58
CA GLN A 17 24.74 4.30 7.00
C GLN A 17 24.40 5.79 7.22
N THR A 18 24.85 6.69 6.34
CA THR A 18 24.58 8.14 6.40
C THR A 18 23.12 8.50 6.09
N ILE A 19 22.42 7.67 5.34
CA ILE A 19 21.01 7.88 4.98
C ILE A 19 20.11 7.25 6.05
N ALA A 20 20.50 6.11 6.63
CA ALA A 20 19.80 5.47 7.73
C ALA A 20 19.71 6.37 8.98
N GLU A 21 20.71 7.21 9.27
CA GLU A 21 20.66 8.15 10.40
C GLU A 21 19.72 9.34 10.17
N LYS A 22 19.56 9.80 8.92
CA LYS A 22 18.75 10.99 8.58
C LYS A 22 17.32 10.66 8.15
N PHE A 23 17.04 9.43 7.69
CA PHE A 23 15.77 9.05 7.06
C PHE A 23 15.06 7.82 7.67
N ASN A 24 15.47 7.34 8.86
CA ASN A 24 14.78 6.25 9.58
C ASN A 24 13.46 6.65 10.28
N THR A 25 12.75 7.66 9.76
CA THR A 25 11.48 8.11 10.36
C THR A 25 10.26 7.33 9.86
N TYR A 26 10.42 6.46 8.86
CA TYR A 26 9.33 5.61 8.39
C TYR A 26 9.15 4.40 9.31
N ARG A 27 8.11 4.42 10.15
CA ARG A 27 7.63 3.24 10.87
C ARG A 27 6.29 2.84 10.31
N PHE A 28 6.21 1.60 9.80
CA PHE A 28 4.94 1.08 9.28
C PHE A 28 3.81 1.12 10.32
N ALA A 29 4.15 1.05 11.62
CA ALA A 29 3.22 1.17 12.73
C ALA A 29 2.38 2.45 12.74
N ASP A 30 2.95 3.59 12.34
CA ASP A 30 2.28 4.88 12.37
C ASP A 30 1.30 5.05 11.20
N TYR A 31 1.50 4.28 10.12
CA TYR A 31 0.66 4.31 8.91
C TYR A 31 -0.34 3.15 8.83
N LYS A 32 -0.48 2.31 9.87
CA LYS A 32 -1.42 1.16 9.85
C LYS A 32 -2.86 1.55 9.55
N LYS A 33 -3.36 2.62 10.15
CA LYS A 33 -4.74 3.09 9.94
C LYS A 33 -5.03 3.49 8.48
N PRO A 34 -4.24 4.40 7.86
CA PRO A 34 -4.48 4.78 6.47
C PRO A 34 -4.26 3.63 5.48
N VAL A 35 -3.36 2.68 5.77
CA VAL A 35 -3.16 1.50 4.93
C VAL A 35 -4.40 0.59 4.93
N ILE A 36 -5.02 0.37 6.09
CA ILE A 36 -6.24 -0.44 6.19
C ILE A 36 -7.39 0.21 5.42
N GLU A 37 -7.55 1.53 5.55
CA GLU A 37 -8.57 2.28 4.80
C GLU A 37 -8.33 2.19 3.28
N LEU A 38 -7.08 2.34 2.86
CA LEU A 38 -6.69 2.22 1.45
C LEU A 38 -7.00 0.82 0.90
N LEU A 39 -6.65 -0.23 1.64
CA LEU A 39 -6.93 -1.62 1.24
C LEU A 39 -8.43 -1.86 1.10
N GLN A 40 -9.25 -1.35 2.01
CA GLN A 40 -10.72 -1.46 1.90
C GLN A 40 -11.25 -0.80 0.62
N ARG A 41 -10.85 0.45 0.34
CA ARG A 41 -11.29 1.18 -0.85
C ARG A 41 -10.85 0.51 -2.15
N VAL A 42 -9.62 0.00 -2.18
CA VAL A 42 -9.07 -0.70 -3.35
C VAL A 42 -9.77 -2.03 -3.59
N CYS A 43 -10.12 -2.77 -2.53
CA CYS A 43 -10.94 -3.97 -2.65
C CYS A 43 -12.32 -3.66 -3.24
N THR A 44 -13.00 -2.62 -2.72
CA THR A 44 -14.33 -2.21 -3.23
C THR A 44 -14.28 -1.85 -4.70
N ILE A 45 -13.33 -0.99 -5.10
CA ILE A 45 -13.18 -0.58 -6.50
C ILE A 45 -12.82 -1.76 -7.40
N SER A 46 -12.00 -2.70 -6.92
CA SER A 46 -11.63 -3.88 -7.71
C SER A 46 -12.84 -4.76 -8.02
N VAL A 47 -13.74 -4.95 -7.04
CA VAL A 47 -14.97 -5.72 -7.24
C VAL A 47 -15.95 -4.97 -8.16
N GLU A 48 -16.17 -3.68 -7.93
CA GLU A 48 -17.02 -2.86 -8.80
C GLU A 48 -16.52 -2.85 -10.26
N THR A 49 -15.19 -2.80 -10.45
CA THR A 49 -14.59 -2.86 -11.79
C THR A 49 -14.88 -4.20 -12.45
N MET A 50 -14.81 -5.31 -11.72
CA MET A 50 -15.18 -6.62 -12.27
C MET A 50 -16.66 -6.68 -12.62
N THR A 51 -17.56 -6.13 -11.79
CA THR A 51 -18.99 -6.05 -12.11
C THR A 51 -19.24 -5.28 -13.40
N ILE A 52 -18.58 -4.13 -13.60
CA ILE A 52 -18.71 -3.35 -14.84
C ILE A 52 -18.18 -4.14 -16.05
N ILE A 53 -17.05 -4.85 -15.89
CA ILE A 53 -16.49 -5.69 -16.97
C ILE A 53 -17.44 -6.84 -17.32
N GLU A 54 -18.13 -7.43 -16.34
CA GLU A 54 -19.12 -8.48 -16.57
C GLU A 54 -20.40 -7.97 -17.27
N GLU A 55 -20.75 -6.70 -17.07
CA GLU A 55 -21.87 -6.05 -17.75
C GLU A 55 -21.52 -5.54 -19.16
N MET A 56 -20.24 -5.53 -19.53
CA MET A 56 -19.81 -5.20 -20.88
C MET A 56 -20.08 -6.39 -21.83
N PRO A 57 -20.77 -6.17 -22.96
CA PRO A 57 -21.13 -7.22 -23.92
C PRO A 57 -19.94 -7.75 -24.74
#